data_AF-A0A4P5TIV6-F1
#
_entry.id   AF-A0A4P5TIV6-F1
#
_cell.length_a   1.000
_cell.length_b   1.000
_cell.length_c   1.000
_cell.angle_alpha   90.00
_cell.angle_beta   90.00
_cell.angle_gamma   90.00
#
_symmetry.space_group_name_H-M   'P 1'
#
loop_
_entity.id
_entity.type
_entity.pdbx_description
1 polymer ?
#
loop_
_entity_poly.entity_id
_entity_poly.type
_entity_poly.pdbx_seq_one_letter_code
_entity_poly.pdbx_strand_id
1 'polypeptide(L)'
;MINKDVAKAGLNAWNHYQLYGKKEGRIWPNLTKNNTPVNNKINAQLYLLLNKDVAKVGLNAWNHYQTYGKNEGRIWPNLIIVSDNNSTNCGISSAMYLILNNDVAEAGLNAWSHYQSHGKNEGRIWPGCSSTF
;
A
#
# COMPACT_ATOMS: atom_id res chain seq x y z
N MET A 1 -25.42 0.71 -3.15
CA MET A 1 -26.13 -0.10 -2.14
C MET A 1 -25.22 -0.29 -0.92
N ILE A 2 -25.61 0.24 0.24
CA ILE A 2 -24.91 0.00 1.51
C ILE A 2 -25.32 -1.39 2.00
N ASN A 3 -24.36 -2.30 2.13
CA ASN A 3 -24.60 -3.68 2.53
C ASN A 3 -24.93 -3.70 4.04
N LYS A 4 -26.22 -3.86 4.37
CA LYS A 4 -26.77 -3.74 5.73
C LYS A 4 -26.24 -4.80 6.72
N ASP A 5 -25.59 -5.86 6.24
CA ASP A 5 -24.97 -6.93 7.04
C ASP A 5 -23.61 -6.54 7.63
N VAL A 6 -22.82 -5.71 6.92
CA VAL A 6 -21.52 -5.21 7.36
C VAL A 6 -21.64 -4.44 8.68
N ALA A 7 -22.66 -3.57 8.78
CA ALA A 7 -22.92 -2.80 9.99
C ALA A 7 -23.38 -3.67 11.18
N LYS A 8 -24.00 -4.83 10.91
CA LYS A 8 -24.56 -5.72 11.93
C LYS A 8 -23.51 -6.67 12.53
N ALA A 9 -22.45 -6.98 11.78
CA ALA A 9 -21.38 -7.86 12.23
C ALA A 9 -20.34 -7.17 13.16
N GLY A 10 -20.36 -5.85 13.28
CA GLY A 10 -19.30 -5.10 13.97
C GLY A 10 -17.92 -5.22 13.29
N LEU A 11 -17.89 -5.75 12.08
CA LEU A 11 -16.68 -5.96 11.29
C LEU A 11 -16.55 -4.84 10.27
N ASN A 12 -15.31 -4.39 10.04
CA ASN A 12 -15.05 -3.54 8.88
C ASN A 12 -15.40 -4.33 7.59
N ALA A 13 -15.71 -3.59 6.52
CA ALA A 13 -16.20 -4.17 5.28
C ALA A 13 -15.25 -5.24 4.69
N TRP A 14 -13.92 -5.06 4.85
CA TRP A 14 -12.94 -6.04 4.38
C TRP A 14 -12.97 -7.34 5.19
N ASN A 15 -13.04 -7.26 6.52
CA ASN A 15 -13.16 -8.45 7.37
C ASN A 15 -14.47 -9.21 7.09
N HIS A 16 -15.58 -8.51 6.90
CA HIS A 16 -16.84 -9.13 6.51
C HIS A 16 -16.74 -9.82 5.15
N TYR A 17 -16.09 -9.17 4.17
CA TYR A 17 -15.83 -9.77 2.86
C TYR A 17 -15.01 -11.05 2.96
N GLN A 18 -13.92 -11.03 3.74
CA GLN A 18 -13.05 -12.19 3.91
C GLN A 18 -13.75 -13.38 4.58
N LEU A 19 -14.60 -13.12 5.57
CA LEU A 19 -15.29 -14.17 6.34
C LEU A 19 -16.53 -14.73 5.61
N TYR A 20 -17.32 -13.85 4.97
CA TYR A 20 -18.62 -14.20 4.39
C TYR A 20 -18.65 -13.91 2.89
N GLY A 21 -18.34 -12.67 2.48
CA GLY A 21 -18.52 -12.20 1.11
C GLY A 21 -17.84 -13.06 0.05
N LYS A 22 -16.65 -13.60 0.32
CA LYS A 22 -15.94 -14.51 -0.60
C LYS A 22 -16.66 -15.84 -0.79
N LYS A 23 -17.24 -16.41 0.28
CA LYS A 23 -18.05 -17.65 0.22
C LYS A 23 -19.41 -17.41 -0.45
N GLU A 24 -19.94 -16.20 -0.31
CA GLU A 24 -21.18 -15.75 -0.94
C GLU A 24 -21.01 -15.36 -2.42
N GLY A 25 -19.79 -15.47 -2.98
CA GLY A 25 -19.51 -15.10 -4.37
C GLY A 25 -19.56 -13.59 -4.64
N ARG A 26 -19.54 -12.75 -3.60
CA ARG A 26 -19.51 -11.29 -3.76
C ARG A 26 -18.16 -10.86 -4.35
N ILE A 27 -18.20 -9.78 -5.14
CA ILE A 27 -17.01 -9.17 -5.72
C ILE A 27 -16.63 -7.95 -4.88
N TRP A 28 -15.41 -7.93 -4.37
CA TRP A 28 -14.85 -6.72 -3.78
C TRP A 28 -14.28 -5.85 -4.90
N PRO A 29 -14.65 -4.55 -4.98
CA PRO A 29 -14.13 -3.67 -6.03
C PRO A 29 -12.62 -3.52 -5.90
N ASN A 30 -11.92 -3.50 -7.04
CA ASN A 30 -10.47 -3.34 -7.12
C ASN A 30 -9.70 -4.39 -6.29
N LEU A 31 -9.82 -5.68 -6.64
CA LEU A 31 -8.91 -6.74 -6.18
C LEU A 31 -7.79 -7.03 -7.21
N THR A 32 -6.56 -7.24 -6.75
CA THR A 32 -5.46 -7.86 -7.49
C THR A 32 -5.86 -9.28 -7.91
N LYS A 33 -5.09 -9.85 -8.85
CA LYS A 33 -5.20 -11.26 -9.30
C LYS A 33 -5.15 -12.29 -8.16
N ASN A 34 -4.63 -11.91 -6.98
CA ASN A 34 -4.53 -12.79 -5.81
C ASN A 34 -5.61 -12.53 -4.75
N ASN A 35 -6.74 -11.91 -5.12
CA ASN A 35 -7.85 -11.58 -4.21
C ASN A 35 -7.44 -10.72 -3.00
N THR A 36 -6.54 -9.77 -3.23
CA THR A 36 -6.20 -8.70 -2.27
C THR A 36 -6.55 -7.36 -2.89
N PRO A 37 -6.91 -6.30 -2.17
CA PRO A 37 -7.18 -5.00 -2.80
C PRO A 37 -6.00 -4.56 -3.69
N VAL A 38 -6.27 -3.98 -4.87
CA VAL A 38 -5.35 -3.67 -6.00
C VAL A 38 -4.04 -2.97 -5.59
N ASN A 39 -3.91 -2.50 -4.35
CA ASN A 39 -2.81 -1.66 -3.89
C ASN A 39 -1.94 -2.27 -2.75
N ASN A 40 -2.12 -3.56 -2.45
CA ASN A 40 -1.81 -4.10 -1.13
C ASN A 40 -0.36 -3.91 -0.65
N LYS A 41 0.67 -4.33 -1.40
CA LYS A 41 2.01 -4.47 -0.78
C LYS A 41 2.71 -3.13 -0.54
N ILE A 42 2.78 -2.26 -1.55
CA ILE A 42 3.46 -0.95 -1.41
C ILE A 42 2.69 -0.05 -0.47
N ASN A 43 1.37 0.05 -0.60
CA ASN A 43 0.59 0.94 0.27
C ASN A 43 0.55 0.41 1.70
N ALA A 44 0.53 -0.91 1.91
CA ALA A 44 0.72 -1.48 3.23
C ALA A 44 2.11 -1.19 3.78
N GLN A 45 3.18 -1.37 3.00
CA GLN A 45 4.55 -1.08 3.46
C GLN A 45 4.74 0.39 3.80
N LEU A 46 4.25 1.30 2.96
CA LEU A 46 4.26 2.74 3.23
C LEU A 46 3.42 3.09 4.44
N TYR A 47 2.24 2.49 4.57
CA TYR A 47 1.41 2.70 5.75
C TYR A 47 2.16 2.27 7.01
N LEU A 48 2.79 1.10 7.03
CA LEU A 48 3.58 0.62 8.17
C LEU A 48 4.83 1.48 8.40
N LEU A 49 5.47 1.97 7.35
CA LEU A 49 6.63 2.86 7.48
C LEU A 49 6.25 4.19 8.15
N LEU A 50 5.13 4.79 7.70
CA LEU A 50 4.60 6.03 8.26
C LEU A 50 4.02 5.83 9.67
N ASN A 51 3.61 4.61 10.00
CA ASN A 51 2.95 4.25 11.26
C ASN A 51 3.78 3.17 11.97
N LYS A 52 4.97 3.56 12.45
CA LYS A 52 5.96 2.65 13.06
C LYS A 52 5.41 1.88 14.27
N ASP A 53 4.46 2.46 15.00
CA ASP A 53 3.74 1.82 16.09
C ASP A 53 2.92 0.61 15.59
N VAL A 54 2.24 0.75 14.45
CA VAL A 54 1.51 -0.35 13.81
C VAL A 54 2.46 -1.41 13.26
N ALA A 55 3.59 -0.99 12.68
CA ALA A 55 4.63 -1.90 12.19
C ALA A 55 5.21 -2.79 13.29
N LYS A 56 5.48 -2.21 14.48
CA LYS A 56 6.01 -2.94 15.64
C LYS A 56 5.08 -4.05 16.13
N VAL A 57 3.77 -3.85 16.05
CA VAL A 57 2.77 -4.83 16.49
C VAL A 57 2.53 -5.92 15.43
N GLY A 58 3.03 -5.73 14.21
CA GLY A 58 2.93 -6.72 13.13
C GLY A 58 1.50 -6.88 12.58
N LEU A 59 0.63 -5.91 12.81
CA LEU A 59 -0.75 -5.96 12.31
C LEU A 59 -0.76 -5.82 10.79
N ASN A 60 -1.75 -6.47 10.15
CA ASN A 60 -2.03 -6.22 8.75
C ASN A 60 -2.41 -4.73 8.56
N ALA A 61 -1.63 -4.02 7.76
CA ALA A 61 -1.75 -2.58 7.55
C ALA A 61 -3.17 -2.15 7.14
N TRP A 62 -3.77 -2.87 6.20
CA TRP A 62 -5.10 -2.55 5.69
C TRP A 62 -6.16 -2.74 6.76
N ASN A 63 -6.09 -3.85 7.51
CA ASN A 63 -6.99 -4.08 8.63
C ASN A 63 -6.85 -3.00 9.70
N HIS A 64 -5.62 -2.62 10.05
CA HIS A 64 -5.39 -1.55 11.02
C HIS A 64 -5.98 -0.23 10.56
N TYR A 65 -5.70 0.17 9.32
CA TYR A 65 -6.21 1.41 8.76
C TYR A 65 -7.74 1.47 8.76
N GLN A 66 -8.39 0.38 8.31
CA GLN A 66 -9.84 0.32 8.20
C GLN A 66 -10.54 0.27 9.55
N THR A 67 -9.91 -0.34 10.56
CA THR A 67 -10.50 -0.46 11.91
C THR A 67 -10.22 0.75 12.79
N TYR A 68 -9.01 1.30 12.73
CA TYR A 68 -8.55 2.36 13.64
C TYR A 68 -8.02 3.57 12.87
N GLY A 69 -7.10 3.33 11.94
CA GLY A 69 -6.30 4.40 11.33
C GLY A 69 -7.11 5.53 10.70
N LYS A 70 -8.25 5.23 10.06
CA LYS A 70 -9.13 6.27 9.48
C LYS A 70 -9.71 7.21 10.56
N ASN A 71 -10.13 6.67 11.70
CA ASN A 71 -10.67 7.45 12.81
C ASN A 71 -9.57 8.17 13.60
N GLU A 72 -8.35 7.63 13.59
CA GLU A 72 -7.14 8.27 14.13
C GLU A 72 -6.58 9.37 13.20
N GLY A 73 -7.18 9.61 12.04
CA GLY A 73 -6.71 10.60 11.06
C GLY A 73 -5.45 10.18 10.29
N ARG A 74 -5.05 8.91 10.36
CA ARG A 74 -3.94 8.37 9.57
C ARG A 74 -4.32 8.36 8.08
N ILE A 75 -3.32 8.40 7.21
CA ILE A 75 -3.52 8.39 5.76
C ILE A 75 -3.19 6.99 5.22
N TRP A 76 -4.11 6.40 4.47
CA TRP A 76 -3.78 5.25 3.63
C TRP A 76 -3.13 5.75 2.33
N PRO A 77 -1.89 5.37 2.04
CA PRO A 77 -1.25 5.75 0.78
C PRO A 77 -2.10 5.27 -0.39
N ASN A 78 -2.38 6.13 -1.35
CA ASN A 78 -3.08 5.78 -2.58
C ASN A 78 -2.13 5.88 -3.79
N LEU A 79 -0.97 5.22 -3.69
CA LEU A 79 -0.08 5.15 -4.84
C LEU A 79 -0.66 4.17 -5.85
N ILE A 80 -0.85 4.67 -7.07
CA ILE A 80 -1.12 3.87 -8.23
C ILE A 80 0.22 3.27 -8.66
N ILE A 81 0.36 1.95 -8.49
CA ILE A 81 1.46 1.21 -9.11
C ILE A 81 1.08 1.05 -10.57
N VAL A 82 1.51 1.98 -11.43
CA VAL A 82 1.64 1.67 -12.84
C VAL A 82 2.81 0.70 -12.96
N SER A 83 2.52 -0.51 -13.44
CA SER A 83 3.54 -1.48 -13.88
C SER A 83 4.19 -1.06 -15.19
N ASP A 84 4.23 0.24 -15.47
CA ASP A 84 4.84 0.79 -16.66
C ASP A 84 6.32 0.93 -16.36
N ASN A 85 7.05 -0.12 -16.67
CA ASN A 85 8.49 -0.22 -16.83
C ASN A 85 9.07 0.81 -17.84
N ASN A 86 8.29 1.81 -18.25
CA ASN A 86 8.64 2.85 -19.21
C ASN A 86 8.35 4.29 -18.74
N SER A 87 7.96 4.52 -17.47
CA SER A 87 8.02 5.86 -16.84
C SER A 87 9.17 5.90 -15.84
N THR A 88 10.38 5.75 -16.38
CA THR A 88 11.62 5.60 -15.63
C THR A 88 12.08 6.98 -15.12
N ASN A 89 12.01 7.17 -13.80
CA ASN A 89 12.53 8.34 -13.07
C ASN A 89 11.72 9.64 -13.16
N CYS A 90 10.55 9.68 -12.54
CA CYS A 90 9.91 10.94 -12.16
C CYS A 90 10.40 11.40 -10.76
N GLY A 91 10.30 12.71 -10.49
CA GLY A 91 10.68 13.28 -9.18
C GLY A 91 9.90 12.69 -8.00
N ILE A 92 8.61 12.35 -8.20
CA ILE A 92 7.77 11.76 -7.15
C ILE A 92 8.24 10.36 -6.77
N SER A 93 8.55 9.50 -7.74
CA SER A 93 9.11 8.15 -7.49
C SER A 93 10.43 8.22 -6.77
N SER A 94 11.32 9.14 -7.18
CA SER A 94 12.60 9.36 -6.51
C SER A 94 12.42 9.82 -5.07
N ALA A 95 11.57 10.82 -4.82
CA ALA A 95 11.28 11.29 -3.47
C ALA A 95 10.66 10.18 -2.59
N MET A 96 9.68 9.44 -3.11
CA MET A 96 9.07 8.32 -2.39
C MET A 96 10.07 7.20 -2.12
N TYR A 97 10.95 6.90 -3.07
CA TYR A 97 12.01 5.92 -2.86
C TYR A 97 12.95 6.34 -1.73
N LEU A 98 13.39 7.60 -1.68
CA LEU A 98 14.26 8.10 -0.61
C LEU A 98 13.56 8.10 0.75
N ILE A 99 12.27 8.47 0.81
CA ILE A 99 11.48 8.37 2.05
C ILE A 99 11.38 6.92 2.53
N LEU A 100 11.19 5.98 1.61
CA LEU A 100 11.13 4.55 1.90
C LEU A 100 12.47 3.95 2.33
N ASN A 101 13.57 4.58 1.95
CA ASN A 101 14.93 4.05 2.04
C ASN A 101 15.83 5.10 2.66
N ASN A 102 15.61 5.36 3.95
CA ASN A 102 16.26 6.44 4.69
C ASN A 102 17.79 6.31 4.69
N ASP A 103 18.33 5.09 4.64
CA ASP A 103 19.76 4.82 4.48
C ASP A 103 20.32 5.38 3.16
N VAL A 104 19.56 5.27 2.07
CA VAL A 104 19.92 5.82 0.76
C VAL A 104 19.86 7.34 0.78
N ALA A 105 18.84 7.89 1.47
CA ALA A 105 18.65 9.33 1.64
C ALA A 105 19.77 9.95 2.49
N GLU A 106 20.11 9.34 3.62
CA GLU A 106 21.19 9.78 4.50
C GLU A 106 22.56 9.66 3.84
N ALA A 107 22.77 8.64 3.01
CA ALA A 107 23.98 8.51 2.20
C ALA A 107 24.04 9.50 1.01
N GLY A 108 22.99 10.30 0.79
CA GLY A 108 22.93 11.28 -0.29
C GLY A 108 22.95 10.66 -1.69
N LEU A 109 22.56 9.39 -1.81
CA LEU A 109 22.63 8.65 -3.06
C LEU A 109 21.46 8.99 -3.99
N ASN A 110 21.71 8.93 -5.30
CA ASN A 110 20.64 9.07 -6.28
C ASN A 110 19.68 7.87 -6.19
N ALA A 111 18.40 8.16 -5.99
CA ALA A 111 17.34 7.15 -5.83
C ALA A 111 17.30 6.14 -6.98
N TRP A 112 17.28 6.64 -8.22
CA TRP A 112 17.14 5.78 -9.40
C TRP A 112 18.40 4.94 -9.62
N SER A 113 19.58 5.56 -9.55
CA SER A 113 20.85 4.84 -9.67
C SER A 113 20.99 3.76 -8.60
N HIS A 114 20.66 4.07 -7.33
CA HIS A 114 20.71 3.10 -6.24
C HIS A 114 19.72 1.96 -6.47
N TYR A 115 18.48 2.26 -6.88
CA TYR A 115 17.49 1.22 -7.14
C TYR A 115 17.93 0.26 -8.25
N GLN A 116 18.47 0.78 -9.35
CA GLN A 116 18.92 -0.03 -10.48
C GLN A 116 20.12 -0.91 -10.13
N SER A 117 21.08 -0.38 -9.36
CA SER A 117 22.34 -1.07 -9.03
C SER A 117 22.20 -2.04 -7.84
N HIS A 118 21.41 -1.67 -6.83
CA HIS A 118 21.30 -2.41 -5.56
C HIS A 118 19.86 -2.72 -5.22
N GLY A 119 19.00 -1.69 -5.21
CA GLY A 119 17.68 -1.77 -4.60
C GLY A 119 16.79 -2.90 -5.14
N LYS A 120 16.82 -3.18 -6.44
CA LYS A 120 16.07 -4.31 -7.02
C LYS A 120 16.50 -5.67 -6.44
N ASN A 121 17.81 -5.87 -6.26
CA ASN A 121 18.37 -7.11 -5.72
C ASN A 121 18.17 -7.20 -4.20
N GLU A 122 18.08 -6.05 -3.52
CA GLU A 122 17.73 -5.95 -2.10
C GLU A 122 16.22 -6.12 -1.84
N GLY A 123 15.41 -6.32 -2.88
CA GLY A 123 13.95 -6.44 -2.77
C GLY A 123 13.24 -5.13 -2.45
N ARG A 124 13.93 -3.99 -2.57
CA ARG A 124 13.31 -2.66 -2.51
C ARG A 124 12.40 -2.48 -3.73
N ILE A 125 11.46 -1.56 -3.62
CA ILE A 125 10.46 -1.33 -4.65
C ILE A 125 10.63 0.08 -5.20
N TRP A 126 10.63 0.21 -6.53
CA TRP A 126 10.53 1.50 -7.18
C TRP A 126 9.06 1.93 -7.29
N PRO A 127 8.65 3.05 -6.68
CA PRO A 127 7.30 3.55 -6.85
C PRO A 127 7.04 3.93 -8.31
N GLY A 128 5.90 3.51 -8.87
CA GLY A 128 5.49 3.93 -10.22
C GLY A 128 5.02 5.38 -10.24
N CYS A 129 5.08 6.01 -11.42
CA CYS A 129 4.53 7.35 -11.66
C CYS A 129 3.51 7.30 -12.79
N SER A 130 2.25 7.66 -12.50
CA SER A 130 1.22 7.80 -13.53
C SER A 130 1.04 9.27 -13.88
N SER A 131 1.23 9.61 -15.15
CA SER A 131 0.84 10.89 -15.71
C SER A 131 -0.54 10.78 -16.34
N THR A 132 -1.58 10.69 -15.52
CA THR A 132 -2.94 10.95 -16.00
C THR A 132 -3.66 11.83 -14.98
N PHE A 133 -4.01 13.03 -15.46
CA PHE A 133 -4.88 14.01 -14.81
C PHE A 133 -6.33 13.50 -14.74
#